data_AF-A0AAJ2DQQ4-F1
#
_entry.id   AF-A0AAJ2DQQ4-F1
#
_cell.length_a   1.000
_cell.length_b   1.000
_cell.length_c   1.000
_cell.angle_alpha   90.00
_cell.angle_beta   90.00
_cell.angle_gamma   90.00
#
_symmetry.space_group_name_H-M   'P 1'
#
loop_
_entity.id
_entity.type
_entity.pdbx_description
1 polymer ?
#
loop_
_entity_poly.entity_id
_entity_poly.type
_entity_poly.pdbx_seq_one_letter_code
_entity_poly.pdbx_strand_id
1 'polypeptide(L)' 'MKVLEKKIKKMMMDLKYLINHGEVDMDIADIKYQKMLFGALEATGKDYTFHVHEQDESSLFVSLV' A
#
# COMPACT_ATOMS: atom_id res chain seq x y z
N MET A 1 -5.65 -20.47 -7.50
CA MET A 1 -5.18 -19.55 -6.44
C MET A 1 -6.37 -18.74 -5.96
N LYS A 2 -6.67 -18.79 -4.65
CA LYS A 2 -7.82 -18.07 -4.07
C LYS A 2 -7.60 -16.55 -4.23
N VAL A 3 -8.68 -15.78 -4.32
CA VAL A 3 -8.63 -14.31 -4.48
C VAL A 3 -7.81 -13.65 -3.37
N LEU A 4 -7.93 -14.16 -2.14
CA LEU A 4 -7.17 -13.68 -0.99
C LEU A 4 -5.66 -13.90 -1.13
N GLU A 5 -5.24 -15.07 -1.62
CA GLU A 5 -3.81 -15.38 -1.83
C GLU A 5 -3.19 -14.45 -2.88
N LYS A 6 -3.94 -14.11 -3.93
CA LYS A 6 -3.52 -13.11 -4.92
C LYS A 6 -3.32 -11.73 -4.29
N LYS A 7 -4.26 -11.28 -3.46
CA LYS A 7 -4.16 -9.99 -2.76
C LYS A 7 -2.98 -9.94 -1.78
N ILE A 8 -2.76 -11.01 -1.02
CA ILE A 8 -1.61 -11.10 -0.10
C ILE A 8 -0.30 -11.04 -0.88
N LYS A 9 -0.17 -11.78 -1.98
CA LYS A 9 1.03 -11.72 -2.82
C LYS A 9 1.27 -10.33 -3.40
N LYS A 10 0.23 -9.65 -3.89
CA LYS A 10 0.33 -8.27 -4.35
C LYS A 10 0.82 -7.37 -3.21
N MET A 11 0.20 -7.46 -2.04
CA MET A 11 0.60 -6.67 -0.86
C MET A 11 2.07 -6.88 -0.51
N MET A 12 2.57 -8.12 -0.51
CA MET A 12 3.98 -8.39 -0.23
C MET A 12 4.92 -7.79 -1.28
N MET A 13 4.52 -7.80 -2.56
CA MET A 13 5.30 -7.18 -3.63
C MET A 13 5.33 -5.67 -3.48
N ASP A 14 4.18 -5.04 -3.23
CA ASP A 14 4.06 -3.59 -3.07
C ASP A 14 4.78 -3.10 -1.81
N LEU A 15 4.71 -3.85 -0.70
CA LEU A 15 5.48 -3.54 0.51
C LEU A 15 6.99 -3.58 0.23
N LYS A 16 7.46 -4.62 -0.48
CA LYS A 16 8.87 -4.72 -0.87
C LYS A 16 9.27 -3.58 -1.80
N TYR A 17 8.39 -3.21 -2.72
CA TYR A 17 8.61 -2.09 -3.63
C TYR A 17 8.72 -0.78 -2.85
N LEU A 18 7.77 -0.49 -1.97
CA LEU A 18 7.74 0.68 -1.10
C LEU A 18 9.00 0.78 -0.23
N ILE A 19 9.47 -0.32 0.36
CA ILE A 19 10.72 -0.33 1.15
C ILE A 19 11.95 -0.01 0.29
N ASN A 20 11.97 -0.42 -0.98
CA ASN A 20 13.13 -0.25 -1.86
C ASN A 20 13.13 1.08 -2.62
N HIS A 21 11.95 1.60 -2.96
CA HIS A 21 11.78 2.73 -3.85
C HIS A 21 11.17 3.96 -3.16
N GLY A 22 10.64 3.80 -1.95
CA GLY A 22 10.15 4.90 -1.12
C GLY A 22 8.68 5.26 -1.35
N GLU A 23 8.04 4.79 -2.42
CA GLU A 23 6.63 5.08 -2.69
C GLU A 23 5.88 3.94 -3.40
N VAL A 24 4.55 3.93 -3.26
CA VAL A 24 3.64 3.07 -4.01
C VAL A 24 2.25 3.71 -4.11
N ASP A 25 1.55 3.47 -5.22
CA ASP A 25 0.15 3.85 -5.41
C ASP A 25 -0.80 2.66 -5.14
N MET A 26 -2.00 2.98 -4.67
CA MET A 26 -3.05 1.98 -4.47
C MET A 26 -4.45 2.57 -4.70
N ASP A 27 -5.39 1.71 -5.08
CA ASP A 27 -6.79 2.08 -5.25
C ASP A 27 -7.42 2.48 -3.89
N ILE A 28 -7.99 3.69 -3.85
CA ILE A 28 -8.65 4.25 -2.65
C ILE A 28 -9.93 3.47 -2.28
N ALA A 29 -10.55 2.77 -3.23
CA ALA A 29 -11.74 1.95 -2.98
C ALA A 29 -11.38 0.56 -2.40
N ASP A 30 -10.13 0.10 -2.51
CA ASP A 30 -9.71 -1.21 -1.97
C ASP A 30 -9.31 -1.12 -0.49
N ILE A 31 -10.30 -0.80 0.36
CA ILE A 31 -10.13 -0.64 1.83
C ILE A 31 -9.50 -1.88 2.47
N LYS A 32 -9.79 -3.08 1.94
CA LYS A 32 -9.20 -4.32 2.48
C LYS A 32 -7.71 -4.39 2.19
N TYR A 33 -7.31 -3.97 1.00
CA TYR A 33 -5.90 -3.91 0.62
C TYR A 33 -5.15 -2.84 1.42
N GLN A 34 -5.73 -1.66 1.62
CA GLN A 34 -5.20 -0.60 2.48
C GLN A 34 -4.91 -1.08 3.89
N LYS A 35 -5.87 -1.73 4.54
CA LYS A 35 -5.67 -2.30 5.89
C LYS A 35 -4.53 -3.32 5.94
N MET A 36 -4.36 -4.14 4.89
CA MET A 36 -3.28 -5.11 4.83
C MET A 36 -1.91 -4.43 4.70
N LEU A 37 -1.79 -3.45 3.81
CA LEU A 37 -0.53 -2.75 3.57
C LEU A 37 -0.14 -1.89 4.78
N PHE A 38 -1.07 -1.12 5.34
CA PHE A 38 -0.80 -0.29 6.52
C PHE A 38 -0.45 -1.12 7.76
N GLY A 39 -1.18 -2.21 8.03
CA GLY A 39 -0.81 -3.10 9.12
C GLY A 39 0.59 -3.73 8.93
N ALA A 40 0.98 -4.01 7.68
CA ALA A 40 2.33 -4.50 7.39
C ALA A 40 3.38 -3.40 7.56
N LEU A 41 3.10 -2.17 7.15
CA LEU A 41 3.98 -1.00 7.34
C LEU A 41 4.19 -0.67 8.82
N GLU A 42 3.12 -0.63 9.61
CA GLU A 42 3.17 -0.47 11.06
C GLU A 42 4.08 -1.53 11.70
N ALA A 43 3.98 -2.79 11.25
CA ALA A 43 4.84 -3.88 11.73
C ALA A 43 6.32 -3.71 11.33
N THR A 44 6.64 -2.90 10.31
CA THR A 44 8.03 -2.57 9.98
C THR A 44 8.63 -1.49 10.88
N GLY A 45 7.79 -0.73 11.61
CA GLY A 45 8.21 0.40 12.44
C GLY A 45 8.76 1.60 11.66
N LYS A 46 8.53 1.65 10.34
CA LYS A 46 8.92 2.80 9.50
C LYS A 46 7.84 3.86 9.52
N ASP A 47 8.26 5.11 9.59
CA ASP A 47 7.37 6.24 9.39
C ASP A 47 6.96 6.32 7.92
N TYR A 48 5.69 6.61 7.69
CA TYR A 48 5.13 6.77 6.36
C TYR A 48 4.08 7.88 6.36
N THR A 49 3.88 8.48 5.19
CA THR A 49 2.80 9.42 4.92
C THR A 49 1.95 8.89 3.78
N PHE A 50 0.71 9.36 3.70
CA PHE A 50 -0.16 9.07 2.57
C PHE A 50 -0.95 10.30 2.16
N HIS A 51 -1.25 10.39 0.87
CA HIS A 51 -2.06 11.46 0.31
C HIS A 51 -2.93 10.92 -0.83
N VAL A 52 -4.11 11.50 -1.00
CA VAL A 52 -5.00 11.20 -2.12
C VAL A 52 -4.48 11.93 -3.36
N HIS A 53 -4.44 11.24 -4.49
CA HIS A 53 -4.00 11.83 -5.75
C HIS A 53 -5.05 12.84 -6.24
N GLU A 54 -4.66 14.12 -6.28
CA GLU A 54 -5.59 15.24 -6.56
C GLU A 54 -6.21 15.19 -7.96
N GLN A 55 -5.60 14.47 -8.92
CA GLN A 55 -6.08 14.45 -10.31
C GLN A 55 -7.17 13.42 -10.58
N ASP A 56 -7.13 12.27 -9.89
CA ASP A 56 -8.06 11.17 -10.15
C ASP A 56 -8.96 10.84 -8.95
N GLU A 57 -8.65 11.34 -7.74
CA GLU A 57 -9.34 11.11 -6.47
C GLU A 57 -9.61 9.61 -6.15
N SER A 58 -8.99 8.73 -6.91
CA SER A 58 -9.21 7.28 -6.95
C SER A 58 -7.97 6.52 -6.50
N SER A 59 -6.83 7.21 -6.44
CA SER A 59 -5.54 6.67 -6.04
C SER A 59 -5.08 7.28 -4.71
N LEU A 60 -4.48 6.44 -3.88
CA LEU A 60 -3.80 6.82 -2.64
C LEU A 60 -2.31 6.55 -2.82
N PHE A 61 -1.48 7.58 -2.64
CA PHE A 61 -0.04 7.44 -2.63
C PHE A 61 0.43 7.22 -1.19
N VAL A 62 1.31 6.24 -1.01
CA VAL A 62 1.95 5.94 0.27
C VAL A 62 3.45 6.10 0.08
N SER A 63 4.08 6.90 0.92
CA SER A 63 5.52 7.17 0.85
C SER A 63 6.17 6.97 2.21
N LEU A 64 7.36 6.36 2.23
CA LEU A 64 8.19 6.30 3.43
C LEU A 64 8.80 7.68 3.72
N VAL A 65 8.96 7.99 5.01
CA VAL A 65 9.60 9.24 5.50
C VAL A 65 11.06 8.98 5.85
#